data_AF-A0A5P8WFN2-F1
#
_entry.id   AF-A0A5P8WFN2-F1
#
_cell.length_a   1.000
_cell.length_b   1.000
_cell.length_c   1.000
_cell.angle_alpha   90.00
_cell.angle_beta   90.00
_cell.angle_gamma   90.00
#
_symmetry.space_group_name_H-M   'P 1'
#
loop_
_entity.id
_entity.type
_entity.pdbx_description
1 polymer ?
#
loop_
_entity_poly.entity_id
_entity_poly.type
_entity_poly.pdbx_seq_one_letter_code
_entity_poly.pdbx_strand_id
1 'polypeptide(L)' 'MEKKIDATLDLAKSLKDFEIQVTKLLELTNVSVWDGQVFKEREQKIRDSALILAGQCIALFLYNLSQSQSVLDTAS' A
#
# COMPACT_ATOMS: atom_id res chain seq x y z
N MET A 1 15.79 11.54 -0.58
CA MET A 1 14.63 12.25 -0.01
C MET A 1 13.61 11.18 0.33
N GLU A 2 13.29 10.97 1.60
CA GLU A 2 12.29 9.96 1.99
C GLU A 2 10.92 10.37 1.45
N LYS A 3 10.22 9.43 0.82
CA LYS A 3 8.84 9.64 0.37
C LYS A 3 7.95 9.60 1.60
N LYS A 4 7.42 10.76 2.03
CA LYS A 4 6.42 10.82 3.09
C LYS A 4 5.10 10.28 2.53
N ILE A 5 4.61 9.20 3.13
CA ILE A 5 3.31 8.60 2.80
C ILE A 5 2.42 8.84 4.01
N ASP A 6 1.51 9.81 3.89
CA ASP A 6 0.60 10.14 4.97
C ASP A 6 -0.49 9.05 5.11
N ALA A 7 -0.88 8.76 6.34
CA ALA A 7 -1.97 7.82 6.61
C ALA A 7 -3.31 8.45 6.17
N THR A 8 -4.05 7.74 5.33
CA THR A 8 -5.36 8.22 4.83
C THR A 8 -6.52 7.79 5.71
N LEU A 9 -6.32 6.75 6.54
CA LEU A 9 -7.34 6.12 7.41
C LEU A 9 -8.64 5.71 6.67
N ASP A 10 -8.55 5.50 5.36
CA ASP A 10 -9.64 5.07 4.49
C ASP A 10 -9.20 3.82 3.72
N LEU A 11 -9.61 2.66 4.22
CA LEU A 11 -9.23 1.37 3.66
C LEU A 11 -9.78 1.18 2.24
N ALA A 12 -11.00 1.64 1.97
CA ALA A 12 -11.63 1.46 0.66
C ALA A 12 -10.87 2.25 -0.41
N LYS A 13 -10.49 3.48 -0.08
CA LYS A 13 -9.62 4.29 -0.93
C LYS A 13 -8.24 3.66 -1.12
N SER A 14 -7.59 3.22 -0.05
CA SER A 14 -6.25 2.59 -0.15
C SER A 14 -6.26 1.32 -1.00
N LEU A 15 -7.30 0.49 -0.88
CA LEU A 15 -7.47 -0.70 -1.72
C LEU A 15 -7.67 -0.34 -3.19
N LYS A 16 -8.52 0.66 -3.47
CA LYS A 16 -8.77 1.13 -4.84
C LYS A 16 -7.51 1.73 -5.47
N ASP A 17 -6.74 2.52 -4.72
CA ASP A 17 -5.48 3.10 -5.18
C ASP A 17 -4.45 2.00 -5.49
N PHE A 18 -4.37 0.97 -4.64
CA PHE A 18 -3.52 -0.20 -4.88
C PHE A 18 -3.94 -0.96 -6.14
N GLU A 19 -5.22 -1.28 -6.27
CA GLU A 19 -5.78 -1.98 -7.44
C GLU A 19 -5.46 -1.26 -8.74
N ILE A 20 -5.69 0.07 -8.80
CA ILE A 20 -5.40 0.89 -9.97
C ILE A 20 -3.91 0.85 -10.33
N GLN A 21 -3.02 0.92 -9.33
CA GLN A 21 -1.57 0.91 -9.56
C GLN A 21 -1.08 -0.45 -10.04
N VAL A 22 -1.50 -1.54 -9.39
CA VAL A 22 -1.01 -2.89 -9.70
C VAL A 22 -1.59 -3.40 -11.01
N THR A 23 -2.87 -3.14 -11.31
CA THR A 23 -3.49 -3.56 -12.58
C THR A 23 -2.72 -3.02 -13.78
N LYS A 24 -2.34 -1.74 -13.75
CA LYS A 24 -1.51 -1.11 -14.80
C LYS A 24 -0.13 -1.76 -14.96
N LEU A 25 0.46 -2.28 -13.88
CA LEU A 25 1.77 -2.92 -13.90
C LEU A 25 1.72 -4.36 -14.40
N LEU A 26 0.59 -5.04 -14.16
CA LEU A 26 0.30 -6.40 -14.62
C LEU A 26 -0.12 -6.45 -16.10
N GLU A 27 -0.60 -5.35 -16.68
CA GLU A 27 -0.88 -5.26 -18.11
C GLU A 27 0.41 -5.44 -18.94
N LEU A 28 0.44 -6.50 -19.76
CA LEU A 28 1.59 -6.88 -20.60
C LEU A 28 1.52 -6.31 -22.02
N THR A 29 0.61 -5.37 -22.29
CA THR A 29 0.21 -4.89 -23.62
C THR A 29 1.33 -4.32 -24.50
N ASN A 30 2.54 -4.11 -23.97
CA ASN A 30 3.69 -3.55 -24.71
C ASN A 30 5.02 -4.32 -24.52
N VAL A 31 4.98 -5.58 -24.09
CA VAL A 31 6.22 -6.37 -23.93
C VAL A 31 6.47 -7.20 -25.20
N SER A 32 7.02 -6.57 -26.24
CA SER A 32 7.39 -7.27 -27.48
C SER A 32 8.66 -8.11 -27.35
N VAL A 33 9.47 -7.86 -26.31
CA VAL A 33 10.72 -8.57 -26.00
C VAL A 33 10.79 -8.80 -24.50
N TRP A 34 11.17 -10.00 -24.08
CA TRP A 34 11.32 -10.37 -22.68
C TRP A 34 12.56 -9.69 -22.07
N ASP A 35 12.41 -8.44 -21.64
CA ASP A 35 13.47 -7.68 -20.98
C ASP A 35 13.40 -7.90 -19.46
N GLY A 36 14.33 -8.70 -18.93
CA GLY A 36 14.41 -9.01 -17.50
C GLY A 36 14.55 -7.77 -16.60
N GLN A 37 15.15 -6.68 -17.09
CA GLN A 37 15.24 -5.43 -16.33
C GLN A 37 13.86 -4.78 -16.20
N VAL A 38 13.10 -4.70 -17.31
CA VAL A 38 11.73 -4.14 -17.30
C VAL A 38 10.82 -4.93 -16.36
N PHE A 39 10.94 -6.27 -16.35
CA PHE A 39 10.17 -7.11 -15.43
C PHE A 39 10.55 -6.85 -13.97
N LYS A 40 11.85 -6.76 -13.65
CA LYS A 40 12.33 -6.46 -12.30
C LYS A 40 11.84 -5.10 -11.81
N GLU A 41 11.84 -4.08 -12.67
CA GLU A 41 11.33 -2.75 -12.33
C GLU A 41 9.81 -2.75 -12.09
N ARG A 42 9.05 -3.49 -12.88
CA ARG A 42 7.59 -3.66 -12.67
C ARG A 42 7.30 -4.38 -11.37
N GLU A 43 7.99 -5.49 -11.12
CA GLU A 43 7.87 -6.27 -9.89
C GLU A 43 8.20 -5.41 -8.66
N GLN A 44 9.26 -4.60 -8.73
CA GLN A 44 9.59 -3.68 -7.64
C GLN A 44 8.47 -2.67 -7.38
N LYS A 45 7.88 -2.07 -8.42
CA LYS A 45 6.75 -1.14 -8.25
C LYS A 45 5.53 -1.80 -7.62
N ILE A 46 5.24 -3.06 -7.98
CA ILE A 46 4.15 -3.84 -7.36
C ILE A 46 4.44 -4.04 -5.86
N ARG A 47 5.67 -4.43 -5.50
CA ARG A 47 6.08 -4.56 -4.10
C ARG A 47 5.94 -3.25 -3.33
N ASP A 48 6.38 -2.14 -3.92
CA ASP A 48 6.29 -0.82 -3.29
C ASP A 48 4.82 -0.43 -3.03
N SER A 49 3.93 -0.65 -4.01
CA SER A 49 2.48 -0.44 -3.83
C SER A 49 1.89 -1.32 -2.72
N ALA A 50 2.32 -2.57 -2.61
CA ALA A 50 1.86 -3.49 -1.56
C ALA A 50 2.34 -3.05 -0.16
N LEU A 51 3.59 -2.59 -0.05
CA LEU A 51 4.12 -2.03 1.19
C LEU A 51 3.37 -0.78 1.63
N ILE A 52 3.01 0.10 0.69
CA ILE A 52 2.17 1.28 0.97
C ILE A 52 0.82 0.84 1.56
N LEU A 53 0.13 -0.11 0.92
CA LEU A 53 -1.15 -0.61 1.41
C LEU A 53 -1.03 -1.24 2.81
N ALA A 54 0.02 -2.03 3.06
CA ALA A 54 0.27 -2.61 4.37
C ALA A 54 0.47 -1.51 5.44
N GLY A 55 1.21 -0.45 5.11
CA GLY A 55 1.35 0.73 5.99
C GLY A 55 0.01 1.40 6.32
N GLN A 56 -0.87 1.55 5.32
CA GLN A 56 -2.22 2.11 5.52
C GLN A 56 -3.07 1.22 6.44
N CYS A 57 -3.03 -0.11 6.25
CA CYS A 57 -3.74 -1.06 7.11
C CYS A 57 -3.24 -0.99 8.57
N ILE A 58 -1.92 -0.92 8.78
CA ILE A 58 -1.33 -0.78 10.11
C ILE A 58 -1.74 0.55 10.75
N ALA A 59 -1.68 1.65 10.01
CA ALA A 59 -2.08 2.96 10.51
C ALA A 59 -3.56 2.97 10.95
N LEU A 60 -4.45 2.38 10.14
CA LEU A 60 -5.87 2.26 10.48
C LEU A 60 -6.09 1.37 11.72
N PHE A 61 -5.36 0.26 11.82
CA PHE A 61 -5.41 -0.62 12.98
C PHE A 61 -4.96 0.09 14.26
N LEU A 62 -3.82 0.78 14.22
CA LEU A 62 -3.31 1.55 15.35
C LEU A 62 -4.26 2.68 15.75
N TYR A 63 -4.85 3.37 14.78
CA TYR A 63 -5.88 4.37 15.04
C TYR A 63 -7.08 3.76 15.78
N ASN A 64 -7.64 2.67 15.27
CA ASN A 64 -8.77 2.00 15.91
C ASN A 64 -8.43 1.47 17.30
N LEU A 65 -7.21 0.96 17.51
CA LEU A 65 -6.74 0.55 18.83
C LEU A 65 -6.66 1.73 19.80
N SER A 66 -6.11 2.86 19.36
CA SER A 66 -5.98 4.06 20.21
C SER A 66 -7.32 4.60 20.70
N GLN A 67 -8.38 4.37 19.92
CA GLN A 67 -9.75 4.76 20.26
C GLN A 67 -10.53 3.67 20.99
N SER A 68 -9.93 2.50 21.22
CA SER A 68 -10.62 1.39 21.90
C SER A 68 -10.66 1.64 23.41
N GLN A 69 -11.82 1.37 24.02
CA GLN A 69 -12.04 1.60 25.45
C GLN A 69 -11.03 0.83 26.33
N SER A 70 -10.64 -0.38 25.93
CA SER A 70 -9.66 -1.18 26.68
C SER A 70 -8.28 -0.54 26.75
N VAL A 71 -7.85 0.17 25.70
CA VAL A 71 -6.57 0.90 25.69
C VAL A 71 -6.68 2.18 26.51
N LEU A 72 -7.80 2.89 26.41
CA LEU A 72 -8.07 4.10 27.19
C LEU A 72 -8.11 3.80 28.70
N ASP A 73 -8.75 2.70 29.10
CA ASP A 73 -8.87 2.28 30.50
C ASP A 73 -7.54 1.75 31.09
N THR A 74 -6.61 1.28 30.25
CA THR A 74 -5.28 0.81 30.69
C THR A 74 -4.28 1.96 30.78
N ALA A 75 -4.52 3.05 30.05
CA ALA A 75 -3.65 4.24 30.04
C ALA A 75 -4.00 5.27 31.14
N SER A 76 -5.18 5.14 31.78
CA SER A 76 -5.62 5.93 32.94
C SER A 76 -5.03 5.44 34.25
#